data_AF-A0A5C7Q8Y4-F1
#
_entry.id   AF-A0A5C7Q8Y4-F1
#
_cell.length_a   1.000
_cell.length_b   1.000
_cell.length_c   1.000
_cell.angle_alpha   90.00
_cell.angle_beta   90.00
_cell.angle_gamma   90.00
#
_symmetry.space_group_name_H-M   'P 1'
#
loop_
_entity.id
_entity.type
_entity.pdbx_description
1 polymer ?
#
loop_
_entity_poly.entity_id
_entity_poly.type
_entity_poly.pdbx_seq_one_letter_code
_entity_poly.pdbx_strand_id
1 'polypeptide(L)'
;MRKLIFIGIVAVGALVGLLAAANDDWATRTVLGTVGALFGAAIGGALTRLGWSKKALSWQSDPIPGMGVTSEDLAANFWRDNGYPPFMKPPDADSDPGSPR
;
A
#
# COMPACT_ATOMS: atom_id res chain seq x y z
N MET A 1 17.01 4.27 5.09
CA MET A 1 17.41 4.97 3.85
C MET A 1 16.28 5.71 3.14
N ARG A 2 15.10 5.11 2.93
CA ARG A 2 13.97 5.75 2.19
C ARG A 2 13.52 7.12 2.73
N LYS A 3 13.49 7.30 4.06
CA LYS A 3 13.17 8.59 4.69
C LYS A 3 14.21 9.68 4.37
N LEU A 4 15.49 9.32 4.25
CA LEU A 4 16.56 10.26 3.92
C LEU A 4 16.48 10.72 2.46
N ILE A 5 16.13 9.80 1.53
CA ILE A 5 15.92 10.14 0.12
C ILE A 5 14.75 11.12 -0.03
N PHE A 6 13.65 10.87 0.69
CA PHE A 6 12.50 11.79 0.72
C PHE A 6 12.91 13.19 1.22
N ILE A 7 13.58 13.25 2.38
CA ILE A 7 14.03 14.52 2.97
C ILE A 7 15.00 15.24 2.02
N GLY A 8 15.88 14.51 1.34
CA GLY A 8 16.80 15.07 0.35
C GLY A 8 16.08 15.73 -0.82
N ILE A 9 15.07 15.07 -1.41
CA ILE A 9 14.30 15.63 -2.53
C ILE A 9 13.54 16.89 -2.10
N VAL A 10 12.94 16.89 -0.91
CA VAL A 10 12.25 18.05 -0.34
C VAL A 10 13.22 19.21 -0.10
N ALA A 11 14.40 18.92 0.47
CA ALA A 11 15.42 19.93 0.73
C ALA A 11 15.95 20.56 -0.57
N VAL A 12 16.14 19.77 -1.63
CA VAL A 12 16.54 20.28 -2.96
C VAL A 12 15.46 21.19 -3.52
N GLY A 13 14.18 20.81 -3.44
CA GLY A 13 13.07 21.67 -3.88
C GLY A 13 13.03 23.00 -3.14
N ALA A 14 13.22 22.98 -1.81
CA ALA A 14 13.29 24.19 -0.99
C ALA A 14 14.48 25.09 -1.38
N LEU A 15 15.66 24.48 -1.61
CA LEU A 15 16.87 25.18 -2.05
C LEU A 15 16.69 25.86 -3.41
N VAL A 16 16.07 25.17 -4.37
CA VAL A 16 15.76 25.74 -5.70
C VAL A 16 14.85 26.96 -5.56
N GLY A 17 13.80 26.88 -4.74
CA GLY A 17 12.92 28.02 -4.45
C GLY A 17 13.66 29.19 -3.80
N LEU A 18 14.49 28.92 -2.79
CA LEU A 18 15.29 29.95 -2.11
C LEU A 18 16.35 30.60 -3.02
N LEU A 19 16.89 29.88 -4.00
CA LEU A 19 17.87 30.38 -4.95
C LEU A 19 17.22 31.18 -6.08
N ALA A 20 16.02 30.79 -6.53
CA ALA A 20 15.28 31.51 -7.55
C ALA A 20 14.86 32.93 -7.12
N ALA A 21 14.60 33.12 -5.82
CA ALA A 21 14.30 34.41 -5.21
C ALA A 21 15.49 34.99 -4.42
N ALA A 22 16.74 34.67 -4.79
CA ALA A 22 17.91 35.07 -4.02
C ALA A 22 18.14 36.59 -3.97
N ASN A 23 17.65 37.34 -4.97
CA ASN A 23 17.75 38.80 -5.03
C ASN A 23 16.44 39.52 -4.66
N ASP A 24 15.40 38.77 -4.28
CA ASP A 24 14.11 39.34 -3.89
C ASP A 24 14.01 39.50 -2.37
N ASP A 25 12.93 40.16 -1.92
CA ASP A 25 12.60 40.30 -0.51
C ASP A 25 12.53 38.94 0.23
N TRP A 26 12.88 38.99 1.51
CA TRP A 26 12.79 37.85 2.45
C TRP A 26 11.46 37.10 2.32
N ALA A 27 10.36 37.84 2.17
CA ALA A 27 9.02 37.28 2.08
C ALA A 27 8.86 36.42 0.81
N THR A 28 9.27 36.95 -0.34
CA THR A 28 9.27 36.25 -1.62
C THR A 28 10.12 34.99 -1.56
N ARG A 29 11.32 35.09 -0.96
CA ARG A 29 12.24 33.97 -0.82
C ARG A 29 11.65 32.83 0.03
N THR A 30 11.00 33.19 1.14
CA THR A 30 10.34 32.21 2.02
C THR A 30 9.17 31.52 1.31
N VAL A 31 8.32 32.27 0.61
CA VAL A 31 7.19 31.72 -0.16
C VAL A 31 7.70 30.77 -1.23
N LEU A 32 8.70 31.18 -2.03
CA LEU A 32 9.23 30.35 -3.10
C LEU A 32 9.92 29.09 -2.57
N GLY A 33 10.63 29.19 -1.44
CA GLY A 33 11.18 28.03 -0.74
C GLY A 33 10.10 27.04 -0.29
N THR A 34 8.98 27.52 0.28
CA THR A 34 7.85 26.65 0.67
C THR A 34 7.17 26.00 -0.53
N VAL A 35 6.99 26.74 -1.63
CA VAL A 35 6.43 26.19 -2.89
C VAL A 35 7.35 25.10 -3.44
N GLY A 36 8.66 25.36 -3.51
CA GLY A 36 9.65 24.38 -3.95
C GLY A 36 9.67 23.13 -3.06
N ALA A 37 9.52 23.29 -1.74
CA ALA A 37 9.40 22.18 -0.79
C ALA A 37 8.12 21.35 -1.03
N LEU A 38 6.99 21.99 -1.32
CA LEU A 38 5.71 21.32 -1.61
C LEU A 38 5.80 20.47 -2.88
N PHE A 39 6.37 21.02 -3.96
CA PHE A 39 6.61 20.26 -5.19
C PHE A 39 7.61 19.12 -4.99
N GLY A 40 8.69 19.37 -4.25
CA GLY A 40 9.65 18.33 -3.84
C GLY A 40 8.99 17.22 -3.01
N ALA A 41 8.07 17.56 -2.11
CA ALA A 41 7.34 16.61 -1.28
C ALA A 41 6.33 15.79 -2.09
N ALA A 42 5.62 16.39 -3.05
CA ALA A 42 4.70 15.67 -3.92
C ALA A 42 5.43 14.63 -4.79
N ILE A 43 6.52 15.05 -5.45
CA ILE A 43 7.34 14.19 -6.32
C ILE A 43 8.10 13.14 -5.50
N GLY A 44 8.77 13.57 -4.44
CA GLY A 44 9.51 12.68 -3.53
C GLY A 44 8.57 11.71 -2.81
N GLY A 45 7.36 12.14 -2.46
CA GLY A 45 6.33 11.30 -1.87
C GLY A 45 5.87 10.20 -2.82
N ALA A 46 5.60 10.53 -4.09
CA ALA A 46 5.23 9.56 -5.12
C ALA A 46 6.36 8.56 -5.40
N LEU A 47 7.59 9.04 -5.63
CA LEU A 47 8.76 8.20 -5.92
C LEU A 47 9.11 7.29 -4.74
N THR A 48 9.06 7.82 -3.51
CA THR A 48 9.27 6.96 -2.34
C THR A 48 8.11 5.99 -2.16
N ARG A 49 6.84 6.37 -2.34
CA ARG A 49 5.67 5.48 -2.22
C ARG A 49 5.75 4.27 -3.16
N LEU A 50 6.23 4.46 -4.39
CA LEU A 50 6.36 3.39 -5.39
C LEU A 50 7.49 2.39 -5.07
N GLY A 51 8.52 2.80 -4.33
CA GLY A 51 9.70 1.97 -4.04
C GLY A 51 9.50 0.79 -3.08
N TRP A 52 8.31 0.56 -2.53
CA TRP A 52 8.02 -0.64 -1.73
C TRP A 52 6.52 -0.81 -1.46
N SER A 53 5.74 -1.04 -2.51
CA SER A 53 4.69 -2.04 -2.33
C SER A 53 5.44 -3.33 -2.01
N LYS A 54 5.40 -3.78 -0.75
CA LYS A 54 5.87 -5.10 -0.31
C LYS A 54 5.00 -6.23 -0.90
N LYS A 55 4.69 -6.12 -2.19
CA LYS A 55 3.96 -7.11 -2.99
C LYS A 55 4.89 -7.84 -3.96
N ALA A 56 6.17 -7.46 -4.02
CA ALA A 56 7.16 -8.07 -4.91
C ALA A 56 8.00 -9.18 -4.25
N LEU A 57 7.70 -9.60 -3.01
CA LEU A 57 8.47 -10.65 -2.32
C LEU A 57 7.59 -11.63 -1.52
N SER A 58 6.43 -12.00 -2.05
CA SER A 58 5.59 -13.10 -1.52
C SER A 58 5.47 -14.30 -2.49
N TRP A 59 6.27 -14.29 -3.56
CA TRP A 59 6.24 -15.29 -4.66
C TRP A 59 6.53 -16.74 -4.23
N GLN A 60 6.90 -16.99 -2.98
CA GLN A 60 7.20 -18.34 -2.48
C GLN A 60 6.05 -18.98 -1.69
N SER A 61 4.96 -18.26 -1.39
CA SER A 61 3.91 -18.81 -0.51
C SER A 61 2.50 -18.29 -0.75
N ASP A 62 2.29 -17.33 -1.66
CA ASP A 62 0.93 -16.93 -2.01
C ASP A 62 0.27 -18.07 -2.81
N PRO A 63 -0.79 -18.70 -2.29
CA PRO A 63 -1.53 -19.71 -3.04
C PRO A 63 -2.04 -19.08 -4.34
N ILE A 64 -2.06 -19.87 -5.42
CA ILE A 64 -2.55 -19.40 -6.73
C ILE A 64 -3.94 -18.77 -6.54
N PRO A 65 -4.12 -17.47 -6.87
CA PRO A 65 -5.40 -16.80 -6.74
C PRO A 65 -6.49 -17.57 -7.50
N GLY A 66 -7.64 -17.80 -6.86
CA GLY A 66 -8.75 -18.55 -7.44
C GLY A 66 -8.73 -20.06 -7.15
N MET A 67 -7.75 -20.59 -6.42
CA MET A 67 -7.78 -21.99 -5.93
C MET A 67 -8.73 -22.20 -4.74
N GLY A 68 -9.33 -21.14 -4.18
CA GLY A 68 -10.26 -21.29 -3.06
C GLY A 68 -9.57 -21.49 -1.71
N VAL A 69 -8.25 -21.29 -1.65
CA VAL A 69 -7.43 -21.54 -0.45
C VAL A 69 -6.84 -20.26 0.15
N THR A 70 -6.91 -19.13 -0.56
CA THR A 70 -6.50 -17.83 -0.03
C THR A 70 -7.60 -17.25 0.87
N SER A 71 -7.23 -16.37 1.80
CA SER A 71 -8.20 -15.65 2.64
C SER A 71 -9.24 -14.88 1.82
N GLU A 72 -8.80 -14.29 0.71
CA GLU A 72 -9.64 -13.54 -0.22
C GLU A 72 -10.63 -14.45 -0.96
N ASP A 73 -10.17 -15.61 -1.43
CA ASP A 73 -11.04 -16.58 -2.11
C ASP A 73 -12.06 -17.21 -1.15
N LEU A 74 -11.67 -17.46 0.11
CA LEU A 74 -12.57 -17.98 1.15
C LEU A 74 -13.65 -16.96 1.51
N ALA A 75 -13.29 -15.67 1.59
CA ALA A 75 -14.24 -14.60 1.85
C ALA A 75 -15.23 -14.41 0.69
N ALA A 76 -14.76 -14.49 -0.56
CA ALA A 76 -15.61 -14.36 -1.75
C ALA A 76 -16.61 -15.52 -1.88
N ASN A 77 -16.21 -16.73 -1.51
CA ASN A 77 -17.04 -17.93 -1.56
C ASN A 77 -17.71 -18.28 -0.22
N PHE A 78 -17.64 -17.39 0.77
CA PHE A 78 -18.16 -17.65 2.12
C PHE A 78 -19.63 -18.05 2.11
N TRP A 79 -20.44 -17.45 1.24
CA TRP A 79 -21.86 -17.77 1.11
C TRP A 79 -22.15 -19.21 0.66
N ARG A 80 -21.23 -19.83 -0.09
CA ARG A 80 -21.34 -21.22 -0.57
C ARG A 80 -20.66 -22.20 0.38
N ASP A 81 -19.44 -21.85 0.80
CA ASP A 81 -18.53 -22.78 1.46
C ASP A 81 -18.37 -22.50 2.96
N ASN A 82 -19.03 -21.48 3.52
CA ASN A 82 -18.93 -21.07 4.93
C ASN A 82 -17.48 -20.88 5.43
N GLY A 83 -16.58 -20.46 4.54
CA GLY A 83 -15.16 -20.27 4.85
C GLY A 83 -14.33 -21.55 4.83
N TYR A 84 -14.87 -22.66 4.36
CA TYR A 84 -14.10 -23.89 4.12
C TYR A 84 -13.43 -23.86 2.75
N PRO A 85 -12.18 -24.35 2.64
CA PRO A 85 -11.57 -24.63 1.34
C PRO A 85 -12.37 -25.69 0.55
N PRO A 86 -12.19 -25.77 -0.78
CA PRO A 86 -12.83 -26.76 -1.62
C PRO A 86 -12.67 -28.18 -1.05
N PHE A 87 -13.76 -28.93 -0.96
CA PHE A 87 -13.81 -30.33 -0.48
C PHE A 87 -13.38 -30.55 0.99
N MET A 88 -13.23 -29.50 1.79
CA MET A 88 -12.88 -29.60 3.22
C MET A 88 -14.06 -29.30 4.14
N LYS A 89 -15.27 -29.11 3.60
CA LYS A 89 -16.48 -28.89 4.41
C LYS A 89 -16.78 -30.16 5.22
N PRO A 90 -16.93 -30.07 6.55
CA PRO A 90 -17.41 -31.19 7.36
C PRO A 90 -18.81 -31.63 6.89
N PRO A 91 -19.17 -32.91 7.07
CA PRO A 91 -20.56 -33.33 6.92
C PRO A 91 -21.47 -32.46 7.80
N ASP A 92 -22.54 -31.92 7.22
CA ASP A 92 -23.52 -31.14 7.99
C ASP A 92 -24.14 -32.06 9.06
N ALA A 93 -24.32 -31.57 10.29
CA ALA A 93 -24.84 -32.37 11.42
C ALA A 93 -26.21 -33.00 11.12
N ASP A 94 -27.01 -32.36 10.25
CA ASP A 94 -28.31 -32.85 9.80
C ASP A 94 -28.21 -34.02 8.79
N SER A 95 -27.01 -34.25 8.24
CA SER A 95 -26.71 -35.39 7.37
C SER A 95 -26.20 -36.60 8.16
N ASP A 96 -26.04 -36.48 9.47
CA ASP A 96 -25.74 -37.61 10.34
C ASP A 96 -27.01 -38.50 10.46
N PRO A 97 -26.97 -39.75 9.97
CA PRO A 97 -28.08 -40.69 10.10
C PRO A 97 -28.47 -41.00 11.56
N GLY A 98 -27.69 -40.54 12.55
CA GLY A 98 -27.98 -40.63 13.98
C GLY A 98 -28.61 -39.40 14.64
N SER A 99 -28.84 -38.30 13.92
CA SER A 99 -29.38 -37.07 14.53
C SER A 99 -30.90 -37.16 14.81
N PRO A 100 -31.39 -36.92 16.04
CA PRO A 100 -32.81 -36.87 16.33
C PRO A 100 -33.40 -35.58 15.74
N ARG A 101 -34.36 -35.74 14.82
CA ARG A 101 -35.16 -34.67 14.22
C ARG A 101 -36.11 -34.03 15.22
#